data_AF-A0A9W5RFH7-F1
#
_entry.id   AF-A0A9W5RFH7-F1
#
_cell.length_a   1.000
_cell.length_b   1.000
_cell.length_c   1.000
_cell.angle_alpha   90.00
_cell.angle_beta   90.00
_cell.angle_gamma   90.00
#
_symmetry.space_group_name_H-M   'P 1'
#
loop_
_entity.id
_entity.type
_entity.pdbx_description
1 polymer ?
#
loop_
_entity_poly.entity_id
_entity_poly.type
_entity_poly.pdbx_seq_one_letter_code
_entity_poly.pdbx_strand_id
1 'polypeptide(L)'
;MASDLAFTLLRLLYLLLLWAVALGAVSLLRQDIFGTVVTPRGAGRKEADKHLAESKRRRKRSAAPATPTKLLITGGPLVGTTMKLGNADITIGRSPASTLVIDDEYASSRHARLHLDDEGWWIEDLGSTNGTFVDDERIDRPHRLTFGANVRIGRTTFELVS
;
A
#
# COMPACT_ATOMS: atom_id res chain seq x y z
N MET A 1 -26.23 32.03 -44.33
CA MET A 1 -26.81 30.81 -43.72
C MET A 1 -25.78 29.69 -43.59
N ALA A 2 -25.03 29.32 -44.64
CA ALA A 2 -24.01 28.26 -44.53
C ALA A 2 -22.76 28.66 -43.70
N SER A 3 -22.37 29.94 -43.73
CA SER A 3 -21.18 30.46 -43.02
C SER A 3 -21.36 30.53 -41.49
N ASP A 4 -22.52 30.96 -41.00
CA ASP A 4 -22.84 31.00 -39.57
C ASP A 4 -22.87 29.59 -38.95
N LEU A 5 -23.37 28.61 -39.71
CA LEU A 5 -23.31 27.20 -39.33
C LEU A 5 -21.86 26.69 -39.27
N ALA A 6 -20.99 27.12 -40.18
CA ALA A 6 -19.58 26.71 -40.19
C ALA A 6 -18.81 27.27 -38.98
N PHE A 7 -19.03 28.54 -38.60
CA PHE A 7 -18.39 29.13 -37.41
C PHE A 7 -18.89 28.52 -36.11
N THR A 8 -20.19 28.22 -36.01
CA THR A 8 -20.76 27.54 -34.83
C THR A 8 -20.25 26.11 -34.71
N LEU A 9 -20.14 25.38 -35.83
CA LEU A 9 -19.52 24.05 -35.87
C LEU A 9 -18.05 24.08 -35.43
N LEU A 10 -17.27 25.06 -35.90
CA LEU A 10 -15.88 25.22 -35.52
C LEU A 10 -15.73 25.50 -34.02
N ARG A 11 -16.59 26.35 -33.44
CA ARG A 11 -16.59 26.67 -32.02
C ARG A 11 -16.94 25.45 -31.15
N LEU A 12 -17.91 24.66 -31.57
CA LEU A 12 -18.30 23.43 -30.89
C LEU A 12 -17.19 22.37 -30.98
N LEU A 13 -16.56 22.22 -32.15
CA LEU A 13 -15.42 21.32 -32.34
C LEU A 13 -14.25 21.72 -31.43
N TYR A 14 -13.92 23.01 -31.38
CA TYR A 14 -12.86 23.54 -30.51
C TYR A 14 -13.17 23.28 -29.03
N LEU A 15 -14.41 23.50 -28.60
CA LEU A 15 -14.83 23.26 -27.22
C LEU A 15 -14.77 21.76 -26.87
N LEU A 16 -15.17 20.87 -27.78
CA LEU A 16 -15.03 19.42 -27.62
C LEU A 16 -13.56 19.00 -27.52
N LEU A 17 -12.69 19.59 -28.33
CA LEU A 17 -11.25 19.31 -28.29
C LEU A 17 -10.63 19.75 -26.96
N LEU A 18 -11.00 20.93 -26.45
CA LEU A 18 -10.57 21.38 -25.12
C LEU A 18 -11.05 20.44 -24.00
N TRP A 19 -12.31 20.01 -24.07
CA TRP A 19 -12.85 19.04 -23.12
C TRP A 19 -12.13 17.69 -23.19
N ALA A 20 -11.78 17.22 -24.40
CA ALA A 20 -11.03 15.98 -24.56
C ALA A 20 -9.63 16.06 -23.92
N VAL A 21 -8.94 17.18 -24.09
CA VAL A 21 -7.63 17.42 -23.44
C VAL A 21 -7.78 17.50 -21.91
N ALA A 22 -8.79 18.21 -21.41
CA ALA A 22 -9.05 18.30 -19.98
C ALA A 22 -9.35 16.93 -19.36
N LEU A 23 -10.20 16.12 -20.01
CA LEU A 23 -10.48 14.75 -19.59
C LEU A 23 -9.24 13.85 -19.68
N GLY A 24 -8.42 14.00 -20.71
CA GLY A 24 -7.14 13.30 -20.85
C GLY A 24 -6.17 13.61 -19.71
N ALA A 25 -5.99 14.89 -19.37
CA ALA A 25 -5.14 15.33 -18.26
C ALA A 25 -5.62 14.77 -16.91
N VAL A 26 -6.94 14.76 -16.66
CA VAL A 26 -7.52 14.16 -15.45
C VAL A 26 -7.33 12.63 -15.45
N SER A 27 -7.45 11.98 -16.61
CA SER A 27 -7.26 10.54 -16.74
C SER A 27 -5.80 10.12 -16.50
N LEU A 28 -4.83 10.92 -16.95
CA LEU A 28 -3.40 10.70 -16.69
C LEU A 28 -3.06 10.87 -15.21
N LEU A 29 -3.63 11.88 -14.55
CA LEU A 29 -3.45 12.07 -13.10
C LEU A 29 -4.09 10.93 -12.28
N ARG A 30 -5.18 10.33 -12.77
CA ARG A 30 -5.78 9.14 -12.16
C ARG A 30 -4.95 7.88 -12.39
N GLN A 31 -4.28 7.72 -13.52
CA GLN A 31 -3.49 6.52 -13.80
C GLN A 31 -2.25 6.39 -12.92
N ASP A 32 -1.64 7.50 -12.48
CA ASP A 32 -0.51 7.49 -11.55
C ASP A 32 -0.91 7.18 -10.09
N ILE A 33 -2.19 7.33 -9.76
CA ILE A 33 -2.72 7.13 -8.40
C ILE A 33 -3.41 5.75 -8.25
N PHE A 34 -3.94 5.16 -9.32
CA PHE A 34 -4.68 3.89 -9.27
C PHE A 34 -3.91 2.73 -9.91
N GLY A 35 -2.74 2.43 -9.34
CA GLY A 35 -1.96 1.21 -9.61
C GLY A 35 -2.29 0.06 -8.66
N THR A 36 -3.56 -0.27 -8.43
CA THR A 36 -3.94 -1.51 -7.72
C THR A 36 -4.99 -2.27 -8.50
N VAL A 37 -4.58 -3.39 -9.09
CA VAL A 37 -5.43 -4.32 -9.83
C VAL A 37 -6.51 -4.88 -8.90
N VAL A 38 -7.76 -4.47 -9.12
CA VAL A 38 -8.94 -5.15 -8.57
C VAL A 38 -9.35 -6.22 -9.58
N THR A 39 -9.05 -7.48 -9.28
CA THR A 39 -9.62 -8.60 -10.02
C THR A 39 -11.12 -8.71 -9.71
N PRO A 40 -12.02 -8.77 -10.70
CA PRO A 40 -13.42 -9.05 -10.45
C PRO A 40 -13.59 -10.46 -9.91
N ARG A 41 -14.18 -10.54 -8.71
CA ARG A 41 -14.57 -11.75 -8.01
C ARG A 41 -15.90 -12.25 -8.59
N GLY A 42 -15.90 -13.38 -9.30
CA GLY A 42 -17.18 -14.01 -9.66
C GLY A 42 -17.14 -15.00 -10.82
N ALA A 43 -16.53 -16.17 -10.64
CA ALA A 43 -16.90 -17.46 -11.23
C ALA A 43 -15.74 -18.46 -11.04
N GLY A 44 -15.72 -19.21 -9.93
CA GLY A 44 -14.63 -20.17 -9.72
C GLY A 44 -14.70 -21.02 -8.45
N ARG A 45 -15.91 -21.19 -7.89
CA ARG A 45 -16.10 -21.90 -6.60
C ARG A 45 -15.70 -23.38 -6.64
N LYS A 46 -15.55 -23.97 -7.83
CA LYS A 46 -15.12 -25.38 -8.01
C LYS A 46 -13.61 -25.55 -8.27
N GLU A 47 -12.95 -24.56 -8.88
CA GLU A 47 -11.49 -24.56 -9.07
C GLU A 47 -10.74 -24.31 -7.74
N ALA A 48 -11.33 -23.45 -6.89
CA ALA A 48 -10.76 -23.06 -5.60
C ALA A 48 -10.55 -24.25 -4.63
N ASP A 49 -11.47 -25.22 -4.61
CA ASP A 49 -11.38 -26.36 -3.69
C ASP A 49 -10.26 -27.34 -4.09
N LYS A 50 -10.03 -27.55 -5.39
CA LYS A 50 -8.90 -28.35 -5.89
C LYS A 50 -7.56 -27.67 -5.63
N HIS A 51 -7.48 -26.36 -5.90
CA HIS A 51 -6.27 -25.57 -5.62
C HIS A 51 -6.02 -25.44 -4.10
N LEU A 52 -7.06 -25.49 -3.26
CA LEU A 52 -6.91 -25.53 -1.80
C LEU A 52 -6.36 -26.87 -1.30
N ALA A 53 -6.80 -27.99 -1.87
CA ALA A 53 -6.27 -29.31 -1.54
C ALA A 53 -4.81 -29.49 -2.01
N GLU A 54 -4.49 -28.96 -3.19
CA GLU A 54 -3.13 -29.00 -3.75
C GLU A 54 -2.19 -28.01 -3.04
N SER A 55 -2.67 -26.81 -2.68
CA SER A 55 -1.91 -25.86 -1.86
C SER A 55 -1.73 -26.32 -0.42
N LYS A 56 -2.67 -27.05 0.18
CA LYS A 56 -2.48 -27.72 1.48
C LYS A 56 -1.40 -28.80 1.39
N ARG A 57 -1.38 -29.59 0.31
CA ARG A 57 -0.32 -30.60 0.08
C ARG A 57 1.05 -29.97 -0.20
N ARG A 58 1.10 -28.82 -0.89
CA ARG A 58 2.34 -28.05 -1.09
C ARG A 58 2.81 -27.36 0.19
N ARG A 59 1.93 -26.72 0.96
CA ARG A 59 2.23 -26.11 2.28
C ARG A 59 2.80 -27.10 3.28
N LYS A 60 2.36 -28.37 3.24
CA LYS A 60 2.90 -29.43 4.09
C LYS A 60 4.30 -29.92 3.67
N ARG A 61 4.75 -29.59 2.45
CA ARG A 61 6.08 -29.96 1.91
C ARG A 61 7.06 -28.78 1.86
N SER A 62 6.58 -27.54 1.88
CA SER A 62 7.37 -26.31 1.87
C SER A 62 7.20 -25.52 3.17
N ALA A 63 7.44 -26.16 4.30
CA ALA A 63 7.66 -25.47 5.57
C ALA A 63 9.06 -24.85 5.58
N ALA A 64 9.32 -23.93 4.64
CA ALA A 64 10.23 -22.83 4.89
C ALA A 64 9.41 -21.76 5.64
N PRO A 65 9.96 -21.07 6.65
CA PRO A 65 9.21 -20.07 7.39
C PRO A 65 8.67 -19.04 6.40
N ALA A 66 7.35 -18.83 6.42
CA ALA A 66 6.70 -17.90 5.50
C ALA A 66 7.11 -16.48 5.87
N THR A 67 8.14 -15.95 5.20
CA THR A 67 8.53 -14.54 5.34
C THR A 67 7.38 -13.67 4.84
N PRO A 68 6.86 -12.74 5.65
CA PRO A 68 5.83 -11.81 5.21
C PRO A 68 6.26 -11.06 3.96
N THR A 69 5.40 -11.05 2.95
CA THR A 69 5.65 -10.47 1.62
C THR A 69 4.94 -9.14 1.41
N LYS A 70 4.04 -8.75 2.31
CA LYS A 70 3.25 -7.53 2.20
C LYS A 70 3.04 -6.87 3.56
N LEU A 71 2.90 -5.55 3.53
CA LEU A 71 2.49 -4.73 4.65
C LEU A 71 1.11 -4.16 4.33
N LEU A 72 0.14 -4.44 5.19
CA LEU A 72 -1.23 -3.93 5.08
C LEU A 72 -1.47 -2.86 6.14
N ILE A 73 -1.96 -1.71 5.74
CA ILE A 73 -2.38 -0.66 6.68
C ILE A 73 -3.82 -0.96 7.13
N THR A 74 -3.98 -1.23 8.43
CA THR A 74 -5.25 -1.62 9.05
C THR A 74 -5.92 -0.47 9.81
N GLY A 75 -5.18 0.60 10.14
CA GLY A 75 -5.71 1.77 10.84
C GLY A 75 -5.07 3.08 10.37
N GLY A 76 -5.82 4.19 10.46
CA GLY A 76 -5.38 5.54 10.09
C GLY A 76 -5.91 6.05 8.74
N PRO A 77 -5.37 7.17 8.23
CA PRO A 77 -5.83 7.78 6.98
C PRO A 77 -5.53 6.94 5.73
N LEU A 78 -4.61 5.98 5.83
CA LEU A 78 -4.16 5.13 4.71
C LEU A 78 -4.71 3.69 4.77
N VAL A 79 -5.78 3.44 5.55
CA VAL A 79 -6.40 2.11 5.70
C VAL A 79 -6.71 1.46 4.35
N GLY A 80 -6.36 0.18 4.22
CA GLY A 80 -6.57 -0.62 3.02
C GLY A 80 -5.42 -0.54 2.01
N THR A 81 -4.44 0.35 2.22
CA THR A 81 -3.24 0.40 1.40
C THR A 81 -2.38 -0.83 1.70
N THR A 82 -1.96 -1.53 0.64
CA THR A 82 -1.03 -2.67 0.75
C THR A 82 0.25 -2.35 0.00
N MET A 83 1.38 -2.56 0.65
CA MET A 83 2.71 -2.39 0.07
C MET A 83 3.42 -3.74 0.00
N LYS A 84 4.20 -3.97 -1.06
CA LYS A 84 5.06 -5.16 -1.16
C LYS A 84 6.30 -4.96 -0.30
N LEU A 85 6.61 -5.96 0.52
CA LEU A 85 7.84 -6.02 1.28
C LEU A 85 8.93 -6.63 0.38
N GLY A 86 10.02 -5.89 0.20
CA GLY A 86 11.22 -6.35 -0.53
C GLY A 86 12.35 -6.75 0.43
N ASN A 87 13.56 -6.86 -0.10
CA ASN A 87 14.77 -7.12 0.70
C ASN A 87 15.48 -5.84 1.17
N ALA A 88 14.87 -4.67 0.95
CA ALA A 88 15.45 -3.38 1.32
C ALA A 88 14.80 -2.86 2.60
N ASP A 89 15.56 -2.09 3.36
CA ASP A 89 15.06 -1.37 4.53
C ASP A 89 13.93 -0.42 4.15
N ILE A 90 12.84 -0.49 4.91
CA ILE A 90 11.66 0.34 4.75
C ILE A 90 11.67 1.35 5.90
N THR A 91 11.88 2.62 5.57
CA THR A 91 11.76 3.69 6.56
C THR A 91 10.33 4.18 6.61
N ILE A 92 9.81 4.37 7.82
CA ILE A 92 8.44 4.79 8.11
C ILE A 92 8.48 6.13 8.84
N GLY A 93 7.72 7.10 8.37
CA GLY A 93 7.63 8.41 9.02
C GLY A 93 6.93 9.47 8.18
N ARG A 94 6.88 10.69 8.71
CA ARG A 94 6.21 11.82 8.06
C ARG A 94 7.00 12.43 6.90
N SER A 95 8.31 12.22 6.87
CA SER A 95 9.15 12.78 5.80
C SER A 95 8.76 12.17 4.45
N PRO A 96 8.70 12.97 3.37
CA PRO A 96 8.53 12.44 2.01
C PRO A 96 9.71 11.58 1.55
N ALA A 97 10.84 11.61 2.27
CA ALA A 97 11.98 10.72 2.03
C ALA A 97 11.81 9.31 2.63
N SER A 98 10.75 9.06 3.41
CA SER A 98 10.44 7.74 3.95
C SER A 98 9.82 6.85 2.88
N THR A 99 10.14 5.55 2.91
CA THR A 99 9.54 4.56 2.00
C THR A 99 8.02 4.46 2.23
N LEU A 100 7.60 4.48 3.49
CA LEU A 100 6.21 4.60 3.89
C LEU A 100 6.00 5.97 4.52
N VAL A 101 5.44 6.88 3.73
CA VAL A 101 5.09 8.22 4.19
C VAL A 101 3.77 8.15 4.94
N ILE A 102 3.80 8.52 6.22
CA ILE A 102 2.61 8.62 7.07
C ILE A 102 2.36 10.09 7.32
N ASP A 103 1.30 10.64 6.73
CA ASP A 103 0.88 12.02 6.97
C ASP A 103 0.14 12.13 8.32
N ASP A 104 0.92 12.13 9.40
CA ASP A 104 0.43 12.22 10.76
C ASP A 104 1.29 13.14 11.62
N GLU A 105 0.66 14.03 12.38
CA GLU A 105 1.33 14.97 13.29
C GLU A 105 2.03 14.24 14.45
N TYR A 106 1.53 13.07 14.84
CA TYR A 106 2.12 12.23 15.87
C TYR A 106 3.26 11.34 15.36
N ALA A 107 3.51 11.33 14.05
CA ALA A 107 4.65 10.63 13.45
C ALA A 107 5.85 11.58 13.30
N SER A 108 7.04 11.05 13.54
CA SER A 108 8.30 11.79 13.37
C SER A 108 8.75 11.69 11.92
N SER A 109 9.60 12.61 11.47
CA SER A 109 10.08 12.63 10.07
C SER A 109 10.68 11.29 9.64
N ARG A 110 11.53 10.70 10.50
CA ARG A 110 11.99 9.30 10.45
C ARG A 110 11.61 8.69 11.78
N HIS A 111 10.56 7.88 11.81
CA HIS A 111 9.97 7.40 13.07
C HIS A 111 10.43 5.98 13.39
N ALA A 112 10.28 5.06 12.44
CA ALA A 112 10.71 3.68 12.60
C ALA A 112 11.38 3.18 11.32
N ARG A 113 12.20 2.14 11.46
CA ARG A 113 12.75 1.39 10.35
C ARG A 113 12.34 -0.07 10.48
N LEU A 114 11.79 -0.58 9.39
CA LEU A 114 11.50 -1.99 9.21
C LEU A 114 12.60 -2.58 8.31
N HIS A 115 13.30 -3.60 8.78
CA HIS A 115 14.38 -4.26 8.03
C HIS A 115 14.21 -5.77 8.09
N LEU A 116 14.76 -6.45 7.08
CA LEU A 116 14.76 -7.90 6.98
C LEU A 116 16.17 -8.40 7.31
N ASP A 117 16.27 -9.28 8.29
CA ASP A 117 17.50 -9.98 8.66
C ASP A 117 17.33 -11.49 8.44
N ASP A 118 18.38 -12.28 8.64
CA ASP A 118 18.39 -13.75 8.48
C ASP A 118 17.29 -14.46 9.28
N GLU A 119 16.88 -13.87 10.42
CA GLU A 119 15.85 -14.40 11.30
C GLU A 119 14.43 -13.90 11.00
N GLY A 120 14.26 -12.94 10.09
CA GLY A 120 12.97 -12.39 9.68
C GLY A 120 12.87 -10.87 9.78
N TRP A 121 11.64 -10.35 9.85
CA TRP A 121 11.38 -8.92 9.88
C TRP A 121 11.57 -8.35 11.29
N TRP A 122 12.27 -7.23 11.35
CA TRP A 122 12.53 -6.50 12.58
C TRP A 122 12.12 -5.04 12.42
N ILE A 123 11.53 -4.49 13.47
CA ILE A 123 11.21 -3.08 13.57
C ILE A 123 12.05 -2.44 14.66
N GLU A 124 12.61 -1.28 14.35
CA GLU A 124 13.32 -0.44 15.31
C GLU A 124 12.73 0.97 15.30
N ASP A 125 12.65 1.57 16.48
CA ASP A 125 12.32 2.97 16.63
C ASP A 125 13.57 3.83 16.43
N LEU A 126 13.48 4.89 15.62
CA LEU A 126 14.60 5.76 15.26
C LEU A 126 14.72 6.99 16.19
N GLY A 127 14.24 6.88 17.42
CA GLY A 127 14.20 8.00 18.38
C GLY A 127 12.96 8.87 18.16
N SER A 128 11.81 8.24 17.96
CA SER A 128 10.56 8.96 17.77
C SER A 128 10.05 9.62 19.05
N THR A 129 9.28 10.70 18.91
CA THR A 129 8.77 11.45 20.07
C THR A 129 7.70 10.69 20.84
N ASN A 130 6.79 10.01 20.13
CA ASN A 130 5.65 9.31 20.73
C ASN A 130 5.90 7.81 20.93
N GLY A 131 6.98 7.26 20.35
CA GLY A 131 7.30 5.84 20.37
C GLY A 131 6.57 5.03 19.30
N THR A 132 7.15 3.88 19.00
CA THR A 132 6.56 2.82 18.19
C THR A 132 5.93 1.76 19.10
N PHE A 133 4.75 1.26 18.73
CA PHE A 133 4.02 0.23 19.48
C PHE A 133 3.84 -1.03 18.63
N VAL A 134 4.04 -2.20 19.22
CA VAL A 134 3.80 -3.52 18.62
C VAL A 134 2.85 -4.28 19.56
N ASP A 135 1.71 -4.74 19.04
CA ASP A 135 0.65 -5.43 19.79
C ASP A 135 0.27 -4.69 21.09
N ASP A 136 0.10 -3.36 20.98
CA ASP A 136 -0.18 -2.40 22.05
C ASP A 136 0.92 -2.20 23.10
N GLU A 137 2.09 -2.83 22.96
CA GLU A 137 3.26 -2.62 23.79
C GLU A 137 4.25 -1.64 23.13
N ARG A 138 4.76 -0.66 23.88
CA ARG A 138 5.78 0.27 23.38
C ARG A 138 7.13 -0.43 23.30
N ILE A 139 7.81 -0.33 22.16
CA ILE A 139 9.14 -0.90 21.96
C ILE A 139 10.22 0.16 22.17
N ASP A 140 11.30 -0.22 22.87
CA ASP A 140 12.48 0.64 23.10
C ASP A 140 13.76 0.08 22.46
N ARG A 141 13.70 -1.14 21.92
CA ARG A 141 14.79 -1.84 21.23
C ARG A 141 14.26 -2.48 19.94
N PRO A 142 15.13 -2.85 19.00
CA PRO A 142 14.73 -3.63 17.84
C PRO A 142 13.89 -4.84 18.26
N HIS A 143 12.69 -4.94 17.71
CA HIS A 143 11.71 -5.95 18.03
C HIS A 143 11.38 -6.78 16.80
N ARG A 144 11.34 -8.11 16.95
CA ARG A 144 11.06 -9.02 15.85
C ARG A 144 9.56 -9.05 15.58
N LEU A 145 9.17 -8.73 14.35
CA LEU A 145 7.77 -8.78 13.94
C LEU A 145 7.38 -10.18 13.46
N THR A 146 6.34 -10.73 14.06
CA THR A 146 5.70 -11.95 13.59
C THR A 146 4.60 -11.64 12.58
N PHE A 147 4.18 -12.66 11.84
CA PHE A 147 3.04 -12.56 10.94
C PHE A 147 1.78 -12.11 11.69
N GLY A 148 1.07 -11.11 11.16
CA GLY A 148 -0.13 -10.55 11.79
C GLY A 148 0.12 -9.72 13.05
N ALA A 149 1.38 -9.44 13.41
CA ALA A 149 1.68 -8.50 14.49
C ALA A 149 1.20 -7.10 14.10
N ASN A 150 0.57 -6.43 15.06
CA ASN A 150 -0.04 -5.14 14.85
C ASN A 150 0.91 -4.02 15.30
N VAL A 151 1.40 -3.22 14.35
CA VAL A 151 2.30 -2.12 14.63
C VAL A 151 1.57 -0.79 14.53
N ARG A 152 1.66 0.03 15.57
CA ARG A 152 1.06 1.36 15.62
C ARG A 152 2.12 2.45 15.76
N ILE A 153 2.03 3.43 14.86
CA ILE A 153 2.86 4.64 14.81
C ILE A 153 1.91 5.83 14.71
N GLY A 154 1.88 6.67 15.75
CA GLY A 154 0.88 7.73 15.87
C GLY A 154 -0.54 7.17 15.82
N ARG A 155 -1.32 7.60 14.82
CA ARG A 155 -2.68 7.16 14.50
C ARG A 155 -2.74 6.10 13.39
N THR A 156 -1.60 5.76 12.81
CA THR A 156 -1.53 4.77 11.72
C THR A 156 -1.12 3.42 12.28
N THR A 157 -1.81 2.40 11.79
CA THR A 157 -1.67 1.03 12.27
C THR A 157 -1.50 0.11 11.07
N PHE A 158 -0.53 -0.80 11.12
CA PHE A 158 -0.24 -1.72 10.04
C PHE A 158 0.15 -3.10 10.54
N GLU A 159 -0.01 -4.09 9.69
CA GLU A 159 0.32 -5.49 9.96
C GLU A 159 1.10 -6.11 8.81
N LEU A 160 1.93 -7.11 9.13
CA LEU A 160 2.65 -7.89 8.12
C LEU A 160 1.79 -9.09 7.67
N VAL A 161 1.53 -9.17 6.37
CA VAL A 161 0.70 -10.19 5.72
C VAL A 161 1.42 -10.88 4.56
N SER A 162 0.83 -11.95 4.02
CA SER A 162 1.39 -12.79 2.95
C SER A 162 0.70 -12.51 1.61
#